data_AF-A0A317X0Z3-F1
#
_entry.id   AF-A0A317X0Z3-F1
#
_cell.length_a   1.000
_cell.length_b   1.000
_cell.length_c   1.000
_cell.angle_alpha   90.00
_cell.angle_beta   90.00
_cell.angle_gamma   90.00
#
_symmetry.space_group_name_H-M   'P 1'
#
loop_
_entity.id
_entity.type
_entity.pdbx_description
1 polymer ?
#
loop_
_entity_poly.entity_id
_entity_poly.type
_entity_poly.pdbx_seq_one_letter_code
_entity_poly.pdbx_strand_id
1 'polypeptide(L)'
;MLWHGSYGSSQCQCSTPQALKLRETSPRPEATQYQLIEDVEDLDRYRQGGYHPLRIGDALNRYSTTWLAQDLQRPRYVALKVITADASGSTNEATIIRSLQELSDKLGKEIVPPLLDEFWVSGPNGKHRCVVTPPARMSLFDAKESSKFGLFQPKVAQSMIAQLIRGVTFLHSQDTVHGDIHLGNILVQFPKAIDELSTPELYQRYGEPESEAVVRIDNKALSSSVPAQVFFAAWFGIRSDDLALGEEKIILSDFGESFNPHRSPRYSSKTFPLLQPPETRFSDEPLSFASD
;
A
#
# COMPACT_ATOMS: atom_id res chain seq x y z
N MET A 1 -19.45 19.93 -12.53
CA MET A 1 -19.09 20.21 -13.95
C MET A 1 -17.76 19.50 -14.18
N LEU A 2 -17.68 18.58 -15.15
CA LEU A 2 -16.64 17.55 -15.23
C LEU A 2 -15.58 17.87 -16.30
N TRP A 3 -14.35 17.33 -16.15
CA TRP A 3 -13.43 17.09 -17.27
C TRP A 3 -12.48 15.88 -17.05
N HIS A 4 -13.07 14.69 -17.15
CA HIS A 4 -12.64 13.56 -17.99
C HIS A 4 -11.14 13.18 -18.12
N GLY A 5 -10.83 11.92 -17.78
CA GLY A 5 -9.73 11.14 -18.36
C GLY A 5 -10.15 9.67 -18.50
N SER A 6 -9.99 9.04 -19.67
CA SER A 6 -10.46 7.65 -19.89
C SER A 6 -9.74 6.91 -21.02
N TYR A 7 -9.12 5.78 -20.68
CA TYR A 7 -8.75 4.65 -21.56
C TYR A 7 -8.63 3.39 -20.68
N GLY A 8 -8.93 2.16 -21.10
CA GLY A 8 -9.47 1.70 -22.38
C GLY A 8 -9.16 0.19 -22.55
N SER A 9 -10.17 -0.67 -22.57
CA SER A 9 -9.99 -2.14 -22.59
C SER A 9 -10.32 -2.78 -23.95
N SER A 10 -9.48 -3.72 -24.39
CA SER A 10 -9.52 -4.30 -25.73
C SER A 10 -9.60 -5.83 -25.71
N GLN A 11 -10.79 -6.34 -26.00
CA GLN A 11 -11.14 -7.60 -26.70
C GLN A 11 -10.07 -8.72 -26.79
N CYS A 12 -10.31 -9.87 -26.14
CA CYS A 12 -10.99 -11.07 -26.67
C CYS A 12 -10.10 -12.03 -27.50
N GLN A 13 -10.16 -13.32 -27.15
CA GLN A 13 -9.83 -14.42 -28.05
C GLN A 13 -10.92 -15.50 -27.95
N CYS A 14 -11.30 -16.08 -29.09
CA CYS A 14 -12.36 -17.10 -29.17
C CYS A 14 -11.78 -18.51 -29.17
N SER A 15 -12.43 -19.43 -28.45
CA SER A 15 -12.22 -20.87 -28.53
C SER A 15 -13.56 -21.57 -28.74
N THR A 16 -13.64 -22.46 -29.73
CA THR A 16 -14.89 -23.15 -30.12
C THR A 16 -15.30 -24.25 -29.12
N PRO A 17 -16.60 -24.58 -29.02
CA PRO A 17 -17.13 -25.33 -27.88
C PRO A 17 -16.94 -26.85 -27.99
N GLN A 18 -16.54 -27.47 -26.89
CA GLN A 18 -16.82 -28.89 -26.61
C GLN A 18 -18.00 -29.00 -25.64
N ALA A 19 -18.88 -29.98 -25.86
CA ALA A 19 -20.17 -30.09 -25.17
C ALA A 19 -20.03 -30.57 -23.71
N LEU A 20 -19.83 -29.63 -22.78
CA LEU A 20 -19.95 -29.88 -21.35
C LEU A 20 -21.41 -30.15 -20.99
N LYS A 21 -21.70 -31.35 -20.46
CA LYS A 21 -23.01 -31.66 -19.87
C LYS A 21 -23.26 -30.73 -18.69
N LEU A 22 -24.40 -30.03 -18.72
CA LEU A 22 -24.88 -29.23 -17.60
C LEU A 22 -25.06 -30.12 -16.36
N ARG A 23 -24.13 -30.04 -15.42
CA ARG A 23 -24.44 -30.29 -14.02
C ARG A 23 -25.21 -29.08 -13.52
N GLU A 24 -26.40 -29.30 -12.96
CA GLU A 24 -27.13 -28.28 -12.23
C GLU A 24 -26.31 -27.88 -11.00
N THR A 25 -25.57 -26.78 -11.11
CA THR A 25 -24.95 -26.16 -9.96
C THR A 25 -26.05 -25.53 -9.13
N SER A 26 -26.25 -26.02 -7.91
CA SER A 26 -27.04 -25.31 -6.90
C SER A 26 -26.60 -23.84 -6.84
N PRO A 27 -27.54 -22.89 -6.70
CA PRO A 27 -27.22 -21.47 -6.78
C PRO A 27 -26.17 -21.14 -5.72
N ARG A 28 -25.04 -20.58 -6.17
CA ARG A 28 -24.13 -19.88 -5.25
C ARG A 28 -24.97 -18.80 -4.55
N PRO A 29 -24.84 -18.62 -3.22
CA PRO A 29 -25.50 -17.49 -2.58
C PRO A 29 -25.06 -16.22 -3.29
N GLU A 30 -26.03 -15.36 -3.64
CA GLU A 30 -25.75 -14.11 -4.35
C GLU A 30 -24.71 -13.32 -3.56
N ALA A 31 -23.57 -13.02 -4.20
CA ALA A 31 -22.57 -12.17 -3.58
C ALA A 31 -23.21 -10.83 -3.25
N THR A 32 -22.98 -10.31 -2.03
CA THR A 32 -23.49 -8.98 -1.69
C THR A 32 -22.68 -7.97 -2.48
N GLN A 33 -23.32 -7.36 -3.49
CA GLN A 33 -22.71 -6.37 -4.36
C GLN A 33 -23.01 -4.95 -3.87
N TYR A 34 -22.02 -4.08 -4.05
CA TYR A 34 -22.08 -2.67 -3.71
C TYR A 34 -22.09 -1.82 -4.99
N GLN A 35 -22.58 -0.59 -4.89
CA GLN A 35 -22.40 0.39 -5.96
C GLN A 35 -20.89 0.64 -6.14
N LEU A 36 -20.45 0.76 -7.40
CA LEU A 36 -19.05 1.04 -7.70
C LEU A 36 -18.71 2.45 -7.23
N ILE A 37 -17.78 2.54 -6.29
CA ILE A 37 -17.09 3.76 -5.90
C ILE A 37 -15.65 3.58 -6.43
N GLU A 38 -15.16 4.51 -7.23
CA GLU A 38 -13.79 4.45 -7.77
C GLU A 38 -12.79 5.03 -6.74
N ASP A 39 -11.49 4.76 -6.91
CA ASP A 39 -10.40 5.25 -6.05
C ASP A 39 -10.49 4.97 -4.52
N VAL A 40 -11.36 4.05 -4.10
CA VAL A 40 -11.49 3.53 -2.72
C VAL A 40 -11.00 2.07 -2.61
N GLU A 41 -11.20 1.44 -1.46
CA GLU A 41 -10.84 0.03 -1.21
C GLU A 41 -11.88 -0.93 -1.80
N ASP A 42 -11.44 -2.12 -2.25
CA ASP A 42 -12.31 -3.16 -2.78
C ASP A 42 -13.39 -3.56 -1.76
N LEU A 43 -14.64 -3.19 -2.05
CA LEU A 43 -15.79 -3.41 -1.17
C LEU A 43 -16.09 -4.90 -0.97
N ASP A 44 -15.78 -5.76 -1.95
CA ASP A 44 -15.99 -7.21 -1.85
C ASP A 44 -14.96 -7.88 -0.92
N ARG A 45 -13.87 -7.18 -0.55
CA ARG A 45 -12.92 -7.60 0.50
C ARG A 45 -13.37 -7.22 1.92
N TYR A 46 -14.50 -6.51 2.12
CA TYR A 46 -15.08 -6.29 3.46
C TYR A 46 -15.91 -7.49 3.93
N ARG A 47 -15.22 -8.60 4.23
CA ARG A 47 -15.79 -9.89 4.61
C ARG A 47 -14.89 -10.63 5.60
N GLN A 48 -15.34 -11.78 6.12
CA GLN A 48 -14.50 -12.67 6.94
C GLN A 48 -13.15 -12.98 6.26
N GLY A 49 -12.04 -12.74 6.96
CA GLY A 49 -10.67 -12.83 6.43
C GLY A 49 -10.17 -11.57 5.71
N GLY A 50 -11.03 -10.60 5.42
CA GLY A 50 -10.71 -9.43 4.60
C GLY A 50 -10.24 -8.20 5.37
N TYR A 51 -10.63 -7.00 4.90
CA TYR A 51 -10.30 -5.70 5.51
C TYR A 51 -11.02 -5.48 6.85
N HIS A 52 -10.55 -4.50 7.63
CA HIS A 52 -11.19 -4.08 8.88
C HIS A 52 -12.09 -2.85 8.65
N PRO A 53 -13.39 -2.85 9.01
CA PRO A 53 -14.27 -1.70 8.80
C PRO A 53 -13.98 -0.57 9.80
N LEU A 54 -13.12 0.35 9.39
CA LEU A 54 -12.76 1.57 10.13
C LEU A 54 -13.78 2.70 9.90
N ARG A 55 -13.71 3.77 10.72
CA ARG A 55 -14.61 4.94 10.65
C ARG A 55 -13.90 6.21 11.13
N ILE A 56 -13.95 7.30 10.35
CA ILE A 56 -13.41 8.59 10.79
C ILE A 56 -13.92 8.99 12.18
N GLY A 57 -12.95 9.23 13.08
CA GLY A 57 -13.09 9.18 14.53
C GLY A 57 -11.99 8.27 15.09
N ASP A 58 -11.95 7.04 14.57
CA ASP A 58 -10.68 6.36 14.28
C ASP A 58 -10.15 7.03 12.99
N ALA A 59 -8.93 7.54 12.90
CA ALA A 59 -8.55 8.41 11.77
C ALA A 59 -8.39 7.64 10.41
N LEU A 60 -7.54 8.15 9.52
CA LEU A 60 -6.79 7.34 8.56
C LEU A 60 -7.37 6.98 7.14
N ASN A 61 -6.49 6.60 6.16
CA ASN A 61 -6.72 6.24 4.71
C ASN A 61 -5.36 5.82 4.02
N ARG A 62 -5.12 4.85 3.09
CA ARG A 62 -5.82 3.73 2.35
C ARG A 62 -4.92 2.46 2.09
N TYR A 63 -5.50 1.30 1.69
CA TYR A 63 -4.85 0.03 1.18
C TYR A 63 -4.17 -0.93 2.20
N SER A 64 -4.69 -2.17 2.38
CA SER A 64 -4.39 -3.14 3.48
C SER A 64 -4.07 -2.43 4.80
N THR A 65 -5.12 -1.93 5.42
CA THR A 65 -5.44 -0.53 5.26
C THR A 65 -4.35 0.35 5.92
N THR A 66 -3.41 0.88 5.11
CA THR A 66 -2.27 1.75 5.46
C THR A 66 -2.75 3.17 5.61
N TRP A 67 -2.79 3.68 6.81
CA TRP A 67 -3.81 4.66 7.17
C TRP A 67 -3.10 5.75 8.05
N LEU A 68 -3.26 7.08 7.80
CA LEU A 68 -2.72 8.22 8.62
C LEU A 68 -3.49 8.55 9.93
N ALA A 69 -2.84 8.48 11.11
CA ALA A 69 -3.43 8.80 12.43
C ALA A 69 -2.61 9.80 13.24
N GLN A 70 -3.25 10.37 14.28
CA GLN A 70 -2.58 11.03 15.40
C GLN A 70 -2.34 10.01 16.53
N ASP A 71 -1.10 9.96 17.04
CA ASP A 71 -0.74 9.21 18.25
C ASP A 71 -1.15 10.05 19.48
N LEU A 72 -2.05 9.50 20.31
CA LEU A 72 -2.59 10.19 21.49
C LEU A 72 -1.70 10.08 22.74
N GLN A 73 -0.68 9.21 22.72
CA GLN A 73 0.29 9.08 23.83
C GLN A 73 1.53 9.95 23.59
N ARG A 74 1.88 10.18 22.33
CA ARG A 74 2.97 11.06 21.88
C ARG A 74 2.40 11.93 20.76
N PRO A 75 2.22 13.24 20.94
CA PRO A 75 1.57 14.08 19.92
C PRO A 75 2.44 14.16 18.65
N ARG A 76 2.09 13.35 17.66
CA ARG A 76 2.71 13.20 16.33
C ARG A 76 1.72 12.49 15.41
N TYR A 77 2.01 12.47 14.11
CA TYR A 77 1.30 11.61 13.17
C TYR A 77 2.03 10.28 12.92
N VAL A 78 1.26 9.25 12.55
CA VAL A 78 1.73 7.89 12.28
C VAL A 78 0.99 7.30 11.08
N ALA A 79 1.59 6.36 10.37
CA ALA A 79 0.90 5.46 9.47
C ALA A 79 0.65 4.12 10.19
N LEU A 80 -0.61 3.69 10.27
CA LEU A 80 -1.04 2.39 10.76
C LEU A 80 -1.44 1.52 9.56
N LYS A 81 -0.79 0.39 9.35
CA LYS A 81 -1.14 -0.61 8.34
C LYS A 81 -1.94 -1.74 8.98
N VAL A 82 -3.23 -1.84 8.65
CA VAL A 82 -4.15 -2.85 9.20
C VAL A 82 -4.24 -4.04 8.24
N ILE A 83 -3.43 -5.05 8.52
CA ILE A 83 -3.33 -6.25 7.67
C ILE A 83 -4.68 -6.98 7.63
N THR A 84 -5.02 -7.57 6.47
CA THR A 84 -6.25 -8.35 6.31
C THR A 84 -6.24 -9.57 7.23
N ALA A 85 -7.40 -9.99 7.71
CA ALA A 85 -7.47 -11.05 8.72
C ALA A 85 -6.99 -12.43 8.22
N ASP A 86 -6.96 -12.65 6.90
CA ASP A 86 -6.37 -13.80 6.22
C ASP A 86 -4.83 -13.79 6.29
N ALA A 87 -4.20 -12.66 5.99
CA ALA A 87 -2.74 -12.50 5.94
C ALA A 87 -2.09 -12.18 7.31
N SER A 88 -2.87 -11.70 8.29
CA SER A 88 -2.36 -11.23 9.59
C SER A 88 -1.59 -12.28 10.38
N GLY A 89 -1.95 -13.56 10.25
CA GLY A 89 -1.25 -14.68 10.89
C GLY A 89 0.04 -15.13 10.20
N SER A 90 0.29 -14.69 8.95
CA SER A 90 1.42 -15.15 8.13
C SER A 90 2.36 -14.03 7.66
N THR A 91 2.00 -12.76 7.81
CA THR A 91 2.89 -11.63 7.49
C THR A 91 4.11 -11.60 8.41
N ASN A 92 5.28 -11.33 7.83
CA ASN A 92 6.53 -11.10 8.55
C ASN A 92 6.96 -9.62 8.57
N GLU A 93 6.16 -8.72 7.99
CA GLU A 93 6.50 -7.31 7.75
C GLU A 93 7.04 -6.59 9.00
N ALA A 94 6.28 -6.57 10.09
CA ALA A 94 6.73 -5.94 11.35
C ALA A 94 7.99 -6.61 11.93
N THR A 95 8.16 -7.92 11.76
CA THR A 95 9.36 -8.66 12.20
C THR A 95 10.58 -8.25 11.38
N ILE A 96 10.44 -8.15 10.05
CA ILE A 96 11.51 -7.76 9.12
C ILE A 96 11.93 -6.31 9.39
N ILE A 97 10.97 -5.38 9.47
CA ILE A 97 11.25 -3.97 9.78
C ILE A 97 11.96 -3.86 11.14
N ARG A 98 11.48 -4.56 12.18
CA ARG A 98 12.10 -4.56 13.52
C ARG A 98 13.55 -5.03 13.48
N SER A 99 13.83 -6.19 12.87
CA SER A 99 15.19 -6.71 12.77
C SER A 99 16.12 -5.80 11.96
N LEU A 100 15.63 -5.14 10.91
CA LEU A 100 16.40 -4.14 10.16
C LEU A 100 16.77 -2.90 10.99
N GLN A 101 15.91 -2.51 11.95
CA GLN A 101 16.18 -1.37 12.84
C GLN A 101 17.12 -1.69 14.02
N GLU A 102 17.09 -2.93 14.52
CA GLU A 102 17.96 -3.42 15.61
C GLU A 102 19.44 -3.54 15.18
N LEU A 103 19.70 -3.61 13.88
CA LEU A 103 21.06 -3.75 13.32
C LEU A 103 21.82 -2.41 13.31
N SER A 104 23.16 -2.51 13.36
CA SER A 104 24.10 -1.37 13.43
C SER A 104 23.81 -0.27 12.41
N ASP A 105 24.14 0.99 12.74
CA ASP A 105 23.96 2.15 11.87
C ASP A 105 24.85 2.10 10.61
N LYS A 106 24.35 1.36 9.62
CA LYS A 106 24.91 1.22 8.28
C LYS A 106 24.29 2.27 7.35
N LEU A 107 25.10 2.72 6.39
CA LEU A 107 24.68 3.61 5.32
C LEU A 107 23.50 2.98 4.53
N GLY A 108 22.37 3.69 4.42
CA GLY A 108 21.17 3.19 3.74
C GLY A 108 20.06 2.69 4.67
N LYS A 109 20.34 2.49 5.97
CA LYS A 109 19.34 2.12 6.99
C LYS A 109 18.19 3.14 7.07
N GLU A 110 18.45 4.41 6.79
CA GLU A 110 17.44 5.49 6.85
C GLU A 110 16.32 5.38 5.80
N ILE A 111 16.48 4.51 4.80
CA ILE A 111 15.47 4.20 3.79
C ILE A 111 14.41 3.24 4.35
N VAL A 112 14.74 2.47 5.39
CA VAL A 112 13.77 1.62 6.09
C VAL A 112 13.07 2.45 7.16
N PRO A 113 11.73 2.61 7.12
CA PRO A 113 11.01 3.31 8.18
C PRO A 113 11.12 2.56 9.51
N PRO A 114 11.21 3.24 10.66
CA PRO A 114 11.20 2.58 11.96
C PRO A 114 9.82 2.01 12.28
N LEU A 115 9.78 0.80 12.83
CA LEU A 115 8.58 0.29 13.50
C LEU A 115 8.35 1.10 14.77
N LEU A 116 7.22 1.82 14.84
CA LEU A 116 6.86 2.67 15.97
C LEU A 116 6.07 1.92 17.03
N ASP A 117 5.21 0.98 16.61
CA ASP A 117 4.41 0.10 17.44
C ASP A 117 3.88 -1.09 16.60
N GLU A 118 3.44 -2.17 17.27
CA GLU A 118 2.84 -3.35 16.65
C GLU A 118 1.78 -3.97 17.58
N PHE A 119 0.52 -4.03 17.13
CA PHE A 119 -0.59 -4.53 17.95
C PHE A 119 -1.60 -5.36 17.14
N TRP A 120 -2.68 -5.78 17.79
CA TRP A 120 -3.74 -6.59 17.18
C TRP A 120 -5.12 -5.99 17.47
N VAL A 121 -5.94 -5.86 16.43
CA VAL A 121 -7.34 -5.42 16.52
C VAL A 121 -8.26 -6.60 16.21
N SER A 122 -9.32 -6.79 17.00
CA SER A 122 -10.38 -7.76 16.70
C SER A 122 -11.59 -7.03 16.13
N GLY A 123 -12.15 -7.52 15.03
CA GLY A 123 -13.29 -6.93 14.35
C GLY A 123 -14.26 -7.96 13.78
N PRO A 124 -15.35 -7.52 13.13
CA PRO A 124 -16.37 -8.39 12.56
C PRO A 124 -15.85 -9.28 11.41
N ASN A 125 -14.68 -8.93 10.84
CA ASN A 125 -14.04 -9.68 9.76
C ASN A 125 -12.89 -10.59 10.22
N GLY A 126 -12.54 -10.59 11.51
CA GLY A 126 -11.51 -11.43 12.10
C GLY A 126 -10.55 -10.70 13.04
N LYS A 127 -9.31 -11.19 13.13
CA LYS A 127 -8.22 -10.53 13.87
C LYS A 127 -7.19 -9.99 12.90
N HIS A 128 -6.88 -8.72 13.06
CA HIS A 128 -6.02 -7.93 12.19
C HIS A 128 -4.73 -7.59 12.94
N ARG A 129 -3.59 -7.82 12.31
CA ARG A 129 -2.28 -7.36 12.81
C ARG A 129 -2.07 -5.94 12.31
N CYS A 130 -1.62 -5.08 13.21
CA CYS A 130 -1.43 -3.66 12.99
C CYS A 130 0.05 -3.31 13.05
N VAL A 131 0.57 -2.67 12.02
CA VAL A 131 1.98 -2.23 11.92
C VAL A 131 2.01 -0.71 11.91
N VAL A 132 2.74 -0.07 12.82
CA VAL A 132 2.82 1.40 12.89
C VAL A 132 4.20 1.90 12.44
N THR A 133 4.24 2.86 11.51
CA THR A 133 5.45 3.51 10.99
C THR A 133 5.26 5.04 10.97
N PRO A 134 6.31 5.87 10.76
CA PRO A 134 6.11 7.29 10.46
C PRO A 134 5.33 7.46 9.16
N PRO A 135 4.52 8.52 9.03
CA PRO A 135 3.76 8.75 7.82
C PRO A 135 4.69 9.19 6.67
N ALA A 136 4.34 8.76 5.46
CA ALA A 136 4.94 9.25 4.23
C ALA A 136 3.96 10.19 3.51
N ARG A 137 4.50 11.12 2.72
CA ARG A 137 3.73 12.23 2.14
C ARG A 137 3.04 11.85 0.82
N MET A 138 3.71 11.05 -0.02
CA MET A 138 3.15 10.40 -1.21
C MET A 138 4.11 9.32 -1.74
N SER A 139 3.64 8.44 -2.62
CA SER A 139 4.54 7.58 -3.42
C SER A 139 5.14 8.33 -4.62
N LEU A 140 6.25 7.81 -5.17
CA LEU A 140 6.80 8.32 -6.42
C LEU A 140 5.87 8.10 -7.63
N PHE A 141 4.94 7.14 -7.54
CA PHE A 141 3.88 6.94 -8.53
C PHE A 141 2.88 8.09 -8.49
N ASP A 142 2.35 8.44 -7.31
CA ASP A 142 1.35 9.51 -7.18
C ASP A 142 1.95 10.89 -7.53
N ALA A 143 3.22 11.13 -7.15
CA ALA A 143 3.97 12.31 -7.57
C ALA A 143 4.13 12.39 -9.10
N LYS A 144 4.29 11.24 -9.78
CA LYS A 144 4.40 11.15 -11.23
C LYS A 144 3.05 11.37 -11.92
N GLU A 145 1.98 10.72 -11.47
CA GLU A 145 0.67 10.83 -12.13
C GLU A 145 -0.02 12.19 -11.89
N SER A 146 0.30 12.88 -10.79
CA SER A 146 -0.08 14.29 -10.57
C SER A 146 0.76 15.30 -11.39
N SER A 147 1.86 14.85 -12.02
CA SER A 147 2.70 15.68 -12.89
C SER A 147 2.12 15.82 -14.30
N LYS A 148 2.37 16.97 -14.93
CA LYS A 148 2.03 17.23 -16.33
C LYS A 148 2.94 16.45 -17.30
N PHE A 149 4.13 16.08 -16.84
CA PHE A 149 5.16 15.45 -17.66
C PHE A 149 5.55 14.06 -17.18
N GLY A 150 5.18 13.67 -15.95
CA GLY A 150 5.54 12.39 -15.36
C GLY A 150 7.05 12.22 -15.15
N LEU A 151 7.77 13.31 -14.92
CA LEU A 151 9.23 13.37 -14.79
C LEU A 151 9.65 14.15 -13.54
N PHE A 152 10.71 13.68 -12.88
CA PHE A 152 11.40 14.41 -11.81
C PHE A 152 12.53 15.27 -12.39
N GLN A 153 12.89 16.34 -11.69
CA GLN A 153 14.07 17.15 -12.05
C GLN A 153 15.35 16.27 -12.00
N PRO A 154 16.29 16.36 -12.96
CA PRO A 154 17.37 15.38 -13.09
C PRO A 154 18.24 15.17 -11.82
N LYS A 155 18.51 16.24 -11.06
CA LYS A 155 19.26 16.14 -9.79
C LYS A 155 18.47 15.47 -8.67
N VAL A 156 17.15 15.69 -8.65
CA VAL A 156 16.21 15.07 -7.69
C VAL A 156 16.10 13.57 -7.99
N ALA A 157 15.92 13.20 -9.26
CA ALA A 157 15.96 11.80 -9.69
C ALA A 157 17.29 11.11 -9.33
N GLN A 158 18.43 11.76 -9.59
CA GLN A 158 19.75 11.23 -9.22
C GLN A 158 19.90 11.03 -7.70
N SER A 159 19.39 11.96 -6.88
CA SER A 159 19.40 11.81 -5.42
C SER A 159 18.52 10.65 -4.96
N MET A 160 17.29 10.53 -5.46
CA MET A 160 16.40 9.40 -5.16
C MET A 160 17.02 8.05 -5.55
N ILE A 161 17.64 7.96 -6.72
CA ILE A 161 18.30 6.74 -7.19
C ILE A 161 19.49 6.39 -6.28
N ALA A 162 20.32 7.37 -5.91
CA ALA A 162 21.43 7.15 -4.97
C ALA A 162 20.96 6.75 -3.57
N GLN A 163 19.84 7.31 -3.09
CA GLN A 163 19.18 6.90 -1.85
C GLN A 163 18.67 5.46 -1.93
N LEU A 164 17.95 5.10 -2.99
CA LEU A 164 17.36 3.78 -3.20
C LEU A 164 18.44 2.70 -3.28
N ILE A 165 19.49 2.91 -4.08
CA ILE A 165 20.63 1.98 -4.19
C ILE A 165 21.28 1.74 -2.82
N ARG A 166 21.43 2.77 -1.98
CA ARG A 166 21.94 2.63 -0.60
C ARG A 166 20.99 1.82 0.27
N GLY A 167 19.67 2.05 0.17
CA GLY A 167 18.65 1.29 0.88
C GLY A 167 18.64 -0.20 0.50
N VAL A 168 18.61 -0.51 -0.80
CA VAL A 168 18.63 -1.89 -1.31
C VAL A 168 19.94 -2.60 -0.93
N THR A 169 21.09 -1.92 -1.06
CA THR A 169 22.39 -2.44 -0.59
C THR A 169 22.38 -2.74 0.92
N PHE A 170 21.71 -1.91 1.73
CA PHE A 170 21.53 -2.16 3.15
C PHE A 170 20.68 -3.42 3.40
N LEU A 171 19.53 -3.57 2.73
CA LEU A 171 18.65 -4.75 2.84
C LEU A 171 19.39 -6.04 2.46
N HIS A 172 20.03 -6.06 1.29
CA HIS A 172 20.75 -7.23 0.78
C HIS A 172 21.90 -7.63 1.71
N SER A 173 22.62 -6.65 2.28
CA SER A 173 23.66 -6.92 3.27
C SER A 173 23.14 -7.33 4.65
N GLN A 174 21.82 -7.36 4.88
CA GLN A 174 21.14 -7.99 6.03
C GLN A 174 20.34 -9.24 5.60
N ASP A 175 20.79 -9.92 4.53
CA ASP A 175 20.17 -11.10 3.92
C ASP A 175 18.67 -10.95 3.60
N THR A 176 18.22 -9.73 3.27
CA THR A 176 16.80 -9.41 3.03
C THR A 176 16.61 -8.90 1.61
N VAL A 177 15.75 -9.55 0.84
CA VAL A 177 15.22 -9.10 -0.46
C VAL A 177 13.91 -8.37 -0.17
N HIS A 178 13.67 -7.21 -0.81
CA HIS A 178 12.40 -6.48 -0.64
C HIS A 178 11.25 -7.23 -1.32
N GLY A 179 11.49 -7.74 -2.53
CA GLY A 179 10.58 -8.59 -3.28
C GLY A 179 9.43 -7.86 -3.99
N ASP A 180 9.29 -6.55 -3.75
CA ASP A 180 8.27 -5.71 -4.37
C ASP A 180 8.69 -4.24 -4.55
N ILE A 181 9.79 -3.97 -5.27
CA ILE A 181 10.25 -2.60 -5.54
C ILE A 181 9.54 -2.01 -6.76
N HIS A 182 8.72 -0.99 -6.53
CA HIS A 182 8.12 -0.16 -7.58
C HIS A 182 7.85 1.26 -7.06
N LEU A 183 7.53 2.20 -7.97
CA LEU A 183 7.29 3.62 -7.62
C LEU A 183 6.15 3.85 -6.61
N GLY A 184 5.27 2.87 -6.39
CA GLY A 184 4.22 2.92 -5.37
C GLY A 184 4.71 2.57 -3.97
N ASN A 185 5.73 1.71 -3.87
CA ASN A 185 6.37 1.31 -2.60
C ASN A 185 7.60 2.17 -2.24
N ILE A 186 7.99 3.11 -3.11
CA ILE A 186 8.99 4.13 -2.80
C ILE A 186 8.24 5.42 -2.47
N LEU A 187 8.34 5.88 -1.22
CA LEU A 187 7.58 7.02 -0.70
C LEU A 187 8.52 8.16 -0.32
N VAL A 188 8.13 9.42 -0.56
CA VAL A 188 8.86 10.58 -0.03
C VAL A 188 8.35 10.90 1.38
N GLN A 189 9.28 11.13 2.32
CA GLN A 189 9.02 11.42 3.72
C GLN A 189 8.17 12.70 3.89
N PHE A 190 7.35 12.75 4.94
CA PHE A 190 6.82 14.03 5.42
C PHE A 190 7.96 14.90 6.00
N PRO A 191 7.94 16.23 5.80
CA PRO A 191 8.71 17.15 6.63
C PRO A 191 8.32 16.99 8.10
N LYS A 192 9.28 17.04 9.02
CA LYS A 192 9.04 16.86 10.48
C LYS A 192 7.97 17.77 11.08
N ALA A 193 7.77 18.96 10.48
CA ALA A 193 6.72 19.89 10.85
C ALA A 193 5.28 19.36 10.63
N ILE A 194 5.08 18.15 10.08
CA ILE A 194 3.76 17.50 10.10
C ILE A 194 3.27 17.28 11.55
N ASP A 195 4.18 16.91 12.46
CA ASP A 195 3.87 16.67 13.88
C ASP A 195 3.56 17.97 14.66
N GLU A 196 3.83 19.13 14.06
CA GLU A 196 3.54 20.45 14.62
C GLU A 196 2.13 20.95 14.28
N LEU A 197 1.44 20.32 13.30
CA LEU A 197 0.09 20.72 12.87
C LEU A 197 -1.00 20.07 13.73
N SER A 198 -1.90 20.87 14.30
CA SER A 198 -3.17 20.34 14.80
C SER A 198 -4.03 19.80 13.66
N THR A 199 -4.96 18.88 13.94
CA THR A 199 -5.82 18.27 12.91
C THR A 199 -6.59 19.31 12.07
N PRO A 200 -7.14 20.41 12.64
CA PRO A 200 -7.73 21.49 11.85
C PRO A 200 -6.74 22.20 10.92
N GLU A 201 -5.49 22.41 11.32
CA GLU A 201 -4.45 23.03 10.47
C GLU A 201 -3.99 22.08 9.36
N LEU A 202 -3.94 20.77 9.64
CA LEU A 202 -3.69 19.74 8.64
C LEU A 202 -4.81 19.74 7.59
N TYR A 203 -6.09 19.77 8.00
CA TYR A 203 -7.22 19.85 7.08
C TYR A 203 -7.28 21.18 6.32
N GLN A 204 -6.98 22.31 6.96
CA GLN A 204 -6.88 23.61 6.29
C GLN A 204 -5.78 23.63 5.21
N ARG A 205 -4.71 22.84 5.39
CA ARG A 205 -3.56 22.79 4.48
C ARG A 205 -3.68 21.76 3.35
N TYR A 206 -4.36 20.64 3.59
CA TYR A 206 -4.38 19.48 2.69
C TYR A 206 -5.80 19.02 2.27
N GLY A 207 -6.85 19.66 2.79
CA GLY A 207 -8.25 19.25 2.62
C GLY A 207 -8.78 18.43 3.80
N GLU A 208 -10.09 18.49 4.01
CA GLU A 208 -10.78 17.53 4.89
C GLU A 208 -10.90 16.17 4.19
N PRO A 209 -10.98 15.04 4.92
CA PRO A 209 -11.10 13.72 4.30
C PRO A 209 -12.42 13.52 3.56
N GLU A 210 -12.36 13.44 2.22
CA GLU A 210 -13.53 13.18 1.38
C GLU A 210 -14.01 11.72 1.49
N SER A 211 -15.33 11.51 1.39
CA SER A 211 -15.95 10.20 1.62
C SER A 211 -17.22 9.98 0.80
N GLU A 212 -17.49 8.73 0.43
CA GLU A 212 -18.78 8.30 -0.10
C GLU A 212 -19.44 7.23 0.78
N ALA A 213 -20.78 7.22 0.78
CA ALA A 213 -21.58 6.26 1.54
C ALA A 213 -21.64 4.91 0.81
N VAL A 214 -21.36 3.82 1.52
CA VAL A 214 -21.41 2.48 0.92
C VAL A 214 -22.87 2.04 0.76
N VAL A 215 -23.31 1.86 -0.49
CA VAL A 215 -24.69 1.42 -0.81
C VAL A 215 -24.67 0.06 -1.49
N ARG A 216 -25.53 -0.86 -1.05
CA ARG A 216 -25.73 -2.16 -1.72
C ARG A 216 -26.59 -2.02 -2.96
N ILE A 217 -26.29 -2.76 -4.02
CA ILE A 217 -27.09 -2.77 -5.26
C ILE A 217 -28.53 -3.24 -4.98
N ASP A 218 -28.71 -4.17 -4.04
CA ASP A 218 -30.03 -4.67 -3.63
C ASP A 218 -30.78 -3.74 -2.64
N ASN A 219 -30.22 -2.57 -2.33
CA ASN A 219 -30.76 -1.56 -1.40
C ASN A 219 -31.11 -2.07 0.01
N LYS A 220 -30.61 -3.25 0.41
CA LYS A 220 -30.75 -3.76 1.78
C LYS A 220 -29.72 -3.07 2.70
N ALA A 221 -29.92 -3.21 4.01
CA ALA A 221 -28.98 -2.67 5.00
C ALA A 221 -27.57 -3.29 4.87
N LEU A 222 -26.55 -2.49 5.22
CA LEU A 222 -25.19 -2.97 5.42
C LEU A 222 -25.13 -3.94 6.60
N SER A 223 -24.15 -4.86 6.56
CA SER A 223 -23.75 -5.64 7.72
C SER A 223 -22.65 -4.91 8.49
N SER A 224 -22.35 -5.34 9.72
CA SER A 224 -21.23 -4.80 10.49
C SER A 224 -19.85 -5.06 9.85
N SER A 225 -19.74 -6.01 8.91
CA SER A 225 -18.50 -6.33 8.20
C SER A 225 -17.99 -5.23 7.26
N VAL A 226 -18.85 -4.26 6.90
CA VAL A 226 -18.57 -3.22 5.90
C VAL A 226 -18.74 -1.85 6.55
N PRO A 227 -17.84 -0.87 6.33
CA PRO A 227 -18.04 0.46 6.88
C PRO A 227 -19.21 1.16 6.18
N ALA A 228 -19.85 2.10 6.87
CA ALA A 228 -20.97 2.87 6.30
C ALA A 228 -20.53 3.92 5.28
N GLN A 229 -19.25 4.33 5.35
CA GLN A 229 -18.59 5.25 4.44
C GLN A 229 -17.21 4.68 4.09
N VAL A 230 -16.74 4.94 2.89
CA VAL A 230 -15.34 4.74 2.47
C VAL A 230 -14.75 6.10 2.11
N PHE A 231 -13.44 6.22 2.29
CA PHE A 231 -12.71 7.49 2.20
C PHE A 231 -11.73 7.45 1.02
N PHE A 232 -11.62 8.57 0.32
CA PHE A 232 -10.72 8.71 -0.83
C PHE A 232 -9.27 8.93 -0.38
N ALA A 233 -8.32 8.67 -1.29
CA ALA A 233 -6.90 8.87 -1.04
C ALA A 233 -6.54 10.36 -0.85
N ALA A 234 -6.39 10.79 0.39
CA ALA A 234 -5.98 12.14 0.74
C ALA A 234 -4.61 12.50 0.14
N TRP A 235 -4.55 13.59 -0.62
CA TRP A 235 -3.36 14.01 -1.37
C TRP A 235 -2.52 15.05 -0.60
N PHE A 236 -1.52 14.56 0.15
CA PHE A 236 -0.56 15.41 0.87
C PHE A 236 0.66 15.82 0.03
N GLY A 237 0.76 15.31 -1.21
CA GLY A 237 1.98 15.26 -2.00
C GLY A 237 2.43 16.57 -2.66
N ILE A 238 3.29 16.40 -3.67
CA ILE A 238 3.63 17.39 -4.70
C ILE A 238 3.94 16.64 -5.99
N ARG A 239 3.79 17.35 -7.10
CA ARG A 239 3.95 16.86 -8.46
C ARG A 239 5.45 16.66 -8.73
N SER A 240 5.83 15.64 -9.51
CA SER A 240 7.24 15.26 -9.70
C SER A 240 8.10 16.37 -10.32
N ASP A 241 7.49 17.25 -11.12
CA ASP A 241 8.12 18.44 -11.71
C ASP A 241 8.40 19.55 -10.66
N ASP A 242 7.59 19.64 -9.61
CA ASP A 242 7.66 20.68 -8.57
C ASP A 242 8.54 20.29 -7.37
N LEU A 243 8.86 19.01 -7.19
CA LEU A 243 9.68 18.51 -6.08
C LEU A 243 11.12 19.05 -6.13
N ALA A 244 11.55 19.70 -5.06
CA ALA A 244 12.84 20.37 -4.96
C ALA A 244 13.96 19.51 -4.33
N LEU A 245 15.21 19.82 -4.67
CA LEU A 245 16.39 19.19 -4.06
C LEU A 245 16.55 19.65 -2.60
N GLY A 246 16.63 18.70 -1.67
CA GLY A 246 16.51 18.86 -0.23
C GLY A 246 15.22 18.25 0.34
N GLU A 247 14.17 18.09 -0.47
CA GLU A 247 12.87 17.53 -0.08
C GLU A 247 12.71 16.05 -0.48
N GLU A 248 13.54 15.53 -1.39
CA GLU A 248 13.42 14.21 -2.02
C GLU A 248 13.89 13.03 -1.15
N LYS A 249 13.75 13.15 0.17
CA LYS A 249 14.11 12.08 1.11
C LYS A 249 13.11 10.94 0.98
N ILE A 250 13.57 9.79 0.49
CA ILE A 250 12.72 8.62 0.31
C ILE A 250 12.82 7.62 1.46
N ILE A 251 11.77 6.83 1.61
CA ILE A 251 11.73 5.55 2.31
C ILE A 251 11.15 4.48 1.39
N LEU A 252 11.46 3.22 1.68
CA LEU A 252 10.83 2.06 1.06
C LEU A 252 9.75 1.52 2.00
N SER A 253 8.61 1.10 1.45
CA SER A 253 7.43 0.63 2.20
C SER A 253 6.92 -0.70 1.65
N ASP A 254 6.05 -1.34 2.44
CA ASP A 254 5.48 -2.67 2.19
C ASP A 254 6.50 -3.82 2.18
N PHE A 255 7.03 -4.12 3.38
CA PHE A 255 7.86 -5.29 3.60
C PHE A 255 7.01 -6.59 3.75
N GLY A 256 5.76 -6.60 3.27
CA GLY A 256 4.89 -7.78 3.28
C GLY A 256 5.41 -8.90 2.37
N GLU A 257 6.04 -8.55 1.25
CA GLU A 257 6.64 -9.51 0.32
C GLU A 257 8.13 -9.76 0.53
N SER A 258 8.75 -9.08 1.50
CA SER A 258 10.16 -9.27 1.80
C SER A 258 10.46 -10.65 2.37
N PHE A 259 11.69 -11.12 2.13
CA PHE A 259 12.13 -12.46 2.51
C PHE A 259 13.64 -12.60 2.54
N ASN A 260 14.12 -13.69 3.15
CA ASN A 260 15.51 -14.09 3.12
C ASN A 260 15.66 -15.27 2.13
N PRO A 261 16.36 -15.10 0.99
CA PRO A 261 16.42 -16.12 -0.06
C PRO A 261 17.19 -17.38 0.37
N HIS A 262 18.07 -17.28 1.38
CA HIS A 262 18.77 -18.42 1.96
C HIS A 262 17.92 -19.25 2.95
N ARG A 263 16.75 -18.75 3.36
CA ARG A 263 15.84 -19.42 4.32
C ARG A 263 14.51 -19.83 3.71
N SER A 264 13.98 -19.06 2.76
CA SER A 264 12.70 -19.29 2.11
C SER A 264 12.78 -18.94 0.63
N PRO A 265 13.05 -19.89 -0.28
CA PRO A 265 13.01 -19.63 -1.72
C PRO A 265 11.59 -19.25 -2.15
N ARG A 266 11.46 -18.16 -2.91
CA ARG A 266 10.21 -17.74 -3.57
C ARG A 266 10.39 -17.86 -5.08
N TYR A 267 9.39 -18.40 -5.79
CA TYR A 267 9.41 -18.53 -7.25
C TYR A 267 8.46 -17.56 -7.96
N SER A 268 7.61 -16.84 -7.20
CA SER A 268 6.65 -15.89 -7.71
C SER A 268 6.85 -14.51 -7.05
N SER A 269 7.01 -13.49 -7.88
CA SER A 269 6.91 -12.09 -7.46
C SER A 269 5.43 -11.65 -7.53
N LYS A 270 5.00 -10.82 -6.57
CA LYS A 270 3.67 -10.17 -6.61
C LYS A 270 3.69 -8.79 -7.27
N THR A 271 4.87 -8.28 -7.61
CA THR A 271 5.08 -7.00 -8.29
C THR A 271 4.33 -6.95 -9.61
N PHE A 272 3.99 -5.74 -10.04
CA PHE A 272 3.31 -5.49 -11.31
C PHE A 272 3.98 -6.25 -12.48
N PRO A 273 3.20 -6.91 -13.38
CA PRO A 273 3.73 -7.71 -14.49
C PRO A 273 4.71 -7.03 -15.48
N LEU A 274 4.92 -5.72 -15.41
CA LEU A 274 5.91 -5.01 -16.23
C LEU A 274 7.25 -4.79 -15.51
N LEU A 275 7.31 -5.06 -14.20
CA LEU A 275 8.47 -4.88 -13.32
C LEU A 275 8.96 -6.20 -12.69
N GLN A 276 8.23 -7.30 -12.89
CA GLN A 276 8.67 -8.63 -12.45
C GLN A 276 10.03 -9.01 -13.11
N PRO A 277 11.02 -9.49 -12.34
CA PRO A 277 12.33 -9.82 -12.87
C PRO A 277 12.27 -11.11 -13.71
N PRO A 278 13.16 -11.26 -14.73
CA PRO A 278 12.97 -12.21 -15.83
C PRO A 278 12.92 -13.68 -15.40
N GLU A 279 13.59 -14.05 -14.31
CA GLU A 279 13.58 -15.39 -13.73
C GLU A 279 12.15 -15.87 -13.42
N THR A 280 11.22 -14.99 -13.02
CA THR A 280 9.81 -15.32 -12.75
C THR A 280 9.01 -15.83 -13.95
N ARG A 281 9.60 -15.77 -15.15
CA ARG A 281 8.96 -16.11 -16.43
C ARG A 281 9.77 -17.05 -17.31
N PHE A 282 11.08 -17.01 -17.15
CA PHE A 282 12.04 -17.63 -18.07
C PHE A 282 13.05 -18.56 -17.36
N SER A 283 12.93 -18.76 -16.05
CA SER A 283 13.76 -19.68 -15.26
C SER A 283 12.92 -20.49 -14.27
N ASP A 284 13.46 -21.63 -13.83
CA ASP A 284 12.98 -22.39 -12.66
C ASP A 284 13.74 -21.99 -11.37
N GLU A 285 14.59 -20.97 -11.44
CA GLU A 285 15.36 -20.45 -10.30
C GLU A 285 14.49 -19.61 -9.35
N PRO A 286 14.76 -19.65 -8.03
CA PRO A 286 14.07 -18.79 -7.07
C PRO A 286 14.58 -17.34 -7.14
N LEU A 287 13.70 -16.41 -6.77
CA LEU A 287 14.01 -15.00 -6.53
C LEU A 287 15.17 -14.86 -5.54
N SER A 288 16.02 -13.86 -5.78
CA SER A 288 17.28 -13.62 -5.10
C SER A 288 17.51 -12.12 -4.86
N PHE A 289 18.71 -11.74 -4.42
CA PHE A 289 19.10 -10.32 -4.34
C PHE A 289 19.13 -9.62 -5.70
N ALA A 290 19.29 -10.36 -6.82
CA ALA A 290 19.26 -9.78 -8.17
C ALA A 290 17.82 -9.51 -8.68
N SER A 291 16.80 -9.80 -7.87
CA SER A 291 15.38 -9.63 -8.18
C SER A 291 14.80 -8.27 -7.73
N ASP A 292 15.58 -7.47 -7.01
CA ASP A 292 15.27 -6.10 -6.53
C ASP A 292 15.96 -5.02 -7.40
#